data_AF-A0A096DH50-F1
#
_entry.id   AF-A0A096DH50-F1
#
_cell.length_a   1.000
_cell.length_b   1.000
_cell.length_c   1.000
_cell.angle_alpha   90.00
_cell.angle_beta   90.00
_cell.angle_gamma   90.00
#
_symmetry.space_group_name_H-M   'P 1'
#
loop_
_entity.id
_entity.type
_entity.pdbx_description
1 polymer ?
#
loop_
_entity_poly.entity_id
_entity_poly.type
_entity_poly.pdbx_seq_one_letter_code
_entity_poly.pdbx_strand_id
1 'polypeptide(L)'
;MSNEELAVAIRAGERDKLMELWGQVRRLVHDMAYKRLRATNGAGGVTLDDLMQAGFLGFLEAVRAYDPSAGFRFTSYLTYPVKSAFSEAEGRRSEKQKRDPIFSAVSIDAPLDEGEGEPLTLADVIPDPQATEALEGVGVWDTLHRAVEGLPEGQREEIRRRYWLNQTTAEISTATGVPEKEVRKLEAAALRALRHPRISRGLRTYM
;
A
#
# COMPACT_ATOMS: atom_id res chain seq x y z
N MET A 1 29.93 -24.28 -31.25
CA MET A 1 29.69 -23.11 -32.13
C MET A 1 29.98 -21.84 -31.36
N SER A 2 30.29 -20.73 -32.05
CA SER A 2 30.40 -19.42 -31.40
C SER A 2 29.02 -18.91 -30.92
N ASN A 3 29.01 -17.96 -30.00
CA ASN A 3 27.76 -17.36 -29.50
C ASN A 3 26.96 -16.71 -30.64
N GLU A 4 27.67 -16.08 -31.58
CA GLU A 4 27.12 -15.38 -32.73
C GLU A 4 26.46 -16.36 -33.70
N GLU A 5 27.14 -17.47 -34.02
CA GLU A 5 26.59 -18.55 -34.86
C GLU A 5 25.34 -19.16 -34.23
N LEU A 6 25.35 -19.40 -32.92
CA LEU A 6 24.20 -19.93 -32.20
C LEU A 6 23.01 -18.97 -32.22
N ALA A 7 23.25 -17.67 -31.98
CA ALA A 7 22.18 -16.67 -32.01
C ALA A 7 21.51 -16.59 -33.39
N VAL A 8 22.29 -16.65 -34.47
CA VAL A 8 21.77 -16.67 -35.85
C VAL A 8 20.97 -17.94 -36.13
N ALA A 9 21.50 -19.10 -35.75
CA ALA A 9 20.83 -20.39 -35.93
C ALA A 9 19.47 -20.45 -35.21
N ILE A 10 19.42 -19.97 -33.96
CA ILE A 10 18.18 -19.91 -33.18
C ILE A 10 17.14 -19.02 -33.86
N ARG A 11 17.57 -17.88 -34.42
CA ARG A 11 16.69 -16.97 -35.18
C ARG A 11 16.19 -17.59 -36.49
N ALA A 12 16.97 -18.46 -37.10
CA ALA A 12 16.57 -19.24 -38.28
C ALA A 12 15.59 -20.40 -37.96
N GLY A 13 15.29 -20.65 -36.67
CA GLY A 13 14.30 -21.63 -36.23
C GLY A 13 14.87 -22.83 -35.46
N GLU A 14 16.19 -22.93 -35.33
CA GLU A 14 16.88 -24.01 -34.60
C GLU A 14 16.80 -23.79 -33.08
N ARG A 15 15.60 -23.98 -32.51
CA ARG A 15 15.30 -23.69 -31.09
C ARG A 15 15.98 -24.64 -30.10
N ASP A 16 16.41 -25.81 -30.54
CA ASP A 16 17.18 -26.80 -29.78
C ASP A 16 18.53 -26.24 -29.31
N LYS A 17 19.13 -25.31 -30.08
CA LYS A 17 20.39 -24.63 -29.76
C LYS A 17 20.28 -23.57 -28.66
N LEU A 18 19.06 -23.23 -28.23
CA LEU A 18 18.81 -22.19 -27.23
C LEU A 18 19.49 -22.50 -25.90
N MET A 19 19.37 -23.75 -25.44
CA MET A 19 19.95 -24.18 -24.17
C MET A 19 21.47 -24.33 -24.25
N GLU A 20 22.03 -24.62 -25.43
CA GLU A 20 23.47 -24.58 -25.65
C GLU A 20 23.99 -23.16 -25.50
N LEU A 21 23.39 -22.18 -26.19
CA LEU A 21 23.78 -20.78 -26.08
C LEU A 21 23.61 -20.25 -24.65
N TRP A 22 22.49 -20.58 -23.99
CA TRP A 22 22.30 -20.24 -22.59
C TRP A 22 23.42 -20.81 -21.71
N GLY A 23 23.79 -22.08 -21.90
CA GLY A 23 24.91 -22.70 -21.19
C GLY A 23 26.23 -21.94 -21.33
N GLN A 24 26.51 -21.37 -22.50
CA GLN A 24 27.72 -20.58 -22.75
C GLN A 24 27.69 -19.21 -22.05
N VAL A 25 26.53 -18.54 -21.97
CA VAL A 25 26.43 -17.17 -21.42
C VAL A 25 25.93 -17.12 -19.97
N ARG A 26 25.39 -18.21 -19.42
CA ARG A 26 24.77 -18.26 -18.09
C ARG A 26 25.68 -17.74 -16.98
N ARG A 27 26.98 -18.03 -17.04
CA ARG A 27 27.96 -17.53 -16.04
C ARG A 27 28.09 -16.01 -16.07
N LEU A 28 28.09 -15.40 -17.26
CA LEU A 28 28.10 -13.95 -17.40
C LEU A 28 26.83 -13.32 -16.80
N VAL A 29 25.66 -13.90 -17.10
CA VAL A 29 24.38 -13.43 -16.55
C VAL A 29 24.34 -13.58 -15.02
N HIS A 30 24.86 -14.69 -14.50
CA HIS A 30 25.03 -14.90 -13.06
C HIS A 30 25.92 -13.83 -12.42
N ASP A 31 27.08 -13.54 -12.99
CA ASP A 31 27.98 -12.50 -12.45
C ASP A 31 27.32 -11.11 -12.50
N MET A 32 26.51 -10.83 -13.52
CA MET A 32 25.70 -9.61 -13.59
C MET A 32 24.61 -9.58 -12.51
N ALA A 33 23.87 -10.68 -12.33
CA ALA A 33 22.81 -10.80 -11.33
C ALA A 33 23.38 -10.65 -9.92
N TYR A 34 24.49 -11.32 -9.63
CA TYR A 34 25.18 -11.25 -8.35
C TYR A 34 25.65 -9.83 -8.02
N LYS A 35 26.28 -9.14 -8.98
CA LYS A 35 26.68 -7.74 -8.82
C LYS A 35 25.48 -6.82 -8.62
N ARG A 36 24.38 -7.07 -9.34
CA ARG A 36 23.15 -6.29 -9.21
C ARG A 36 22.53 -6.46 -7.82
N LEU A 37 22.36 -7.69 -7.36
CA LEU A 37 21.79 -8.02 -6.05
C LEU A 37 22.57 -7.35 -4.91
N ARG A 38 23.90 -7.38 -4.97
CA ARG A 38 24.77 -6.69 -4.00
C ARG A 38 24.61 -5.17 -4.04
N ALA A 39 24.47 -4.60 -5.23
CA ALA A 39 24.35 -3.14 -5.39
C ALA A 39 22.97 -2.61 -4.98
N THR A 40 21.92 -3.42 -5.09
CA THR A 40 20.54 -3.03 -4.76
C THR A 40 20.08 -3.57 -3.41
N ASN A 41 20.90 -4.38 -2.73
CA ASN A 41 20.57 -5.08 -1.49
C ASN A 41 19.25 -5.87 -1.59
N GLY A 42 19.00 -6.53 -2.72
CA GLY A 42 17.75 -7.25 -2.94
C GLY A 42 16.53 -6.33 -3.01
N ALA A 43 16.66 -5.16 -3.64
CA ALA A 43 15.57 -4.20 -3.81
C ALA A 43 14.29 -4.88 -4.33
N GLY A 44 13.17 -4.65 -3.65
CA GLY A 44 11.89 -5.27 -3.97
C GLY A 44 11.77 -6.72 -3.49
N GLY A 45 12.65 -7.18 -2.61
CA GLY A 45 12.70 -8.56 -2.11
C GLY A 45 13.23 -9.56 -3.13
N VAL A 46 13.79 -9.09 -4.24
CA VAL A 46 14.25 -9.94 -5.35
C VAL A 46 15.47 -10.75 -4.93
N THR A 47 15.44 -12.05 -5.22
CA THR A 47 16.54 -12.98 -4.93
C THR A 47 17.49 -13.13 -6.12
N LEU A 48 18.61 -13.83 -5.91
CA LEU A 48 19.51 -14.20 -7.00
C LEU A 48 18.81 -15.06 -8.05
N ASP A 49 17.94 -15.97 -7.63
CA ASP A 49 17.22 -16.88 -8.52
C ASP A 49 16.20 -16.13 -9.37
N ASP A 50 15.52 -15.14 -8.79
CA ASP A 50 14.60 -14.25 -9.53
C ASP A 50 15.36 -13.45 -10.59
N LEU A 51 16.52 -12.88 -10.24
CA LEU A 51 17.38 -12.20 -11.21
C LEU A 51 17.89 -13.16 -12.29
N MET A 52 18.23 -14.40 -11.95
CA MET A 52 18.64 -15.39 -12.95
C MET A 52 17.51 -15.72 -13.92
N GLN A 53 16.28 -15.86 -13.43
CA GLN A 53 15.10 -16.07 -14.27
C GLN A 53 14.81 -14.86 -15.16
N ALA A 54 14.84 -13.64 -14.61
CA ALA A 54 14.70 -12.41 -15.39
C ALA A 54 15.82 -12.26 -16.42
N GLY A 55 17.05 -12.62 -16.06
CA GLY A 55 18.19 -12.63 -16.96
C GLY A 55 18.03 -13.59 -18.13
N PHE A 56 17.37 -14.73 -17.92
CA PHE A 56 16.98 -15.63 -19.01
C PHE A 56 15.97 -14.96 -19.96
N LEU A 57 14.97 -14.24 -19.44
CA LEU A 57 14.04 -13.48 -20.29
C LEU A 57 14.75 -12.40 -21.11
N GLY A 58 15.66 -11.64 -20.48
CA GLY A 58 16.50 -10.66 -21.17
C GLY A 58 17.42 -11.31 -22.21
N PHE A 59 17.93 -12.51 -21.94
CA PHE A 59 18.65 -13.31 -22.93
C PHE A 59 17.78 -13.70 -24.13
N LEU A 60 16.55 -14.16 -23.91
CA LEU A 60 15.62 -14.47 -25.01
C LEU A 60 15.35 -13.26 -25.90
N GLU A 61 15.18 -12.08 -25.30
CA GLU A 61 15.04 -10.81 -26.03
C GLU A 61 16.31 -10.49 -26.81
N ALA A 62 17.48 -10.65 -26.19
CA ALA A 62 18.77 -10.44 -26.86
C ALA A 62 18.94 -11.34 -28.08
N VAL A 63 18.58 -12.63 -27.99
CA VAL A 63 18.65 -13.57 -29.12
C VAL A 63 17.73 -13.14 -30.26
N ARG A 64 16.52 -12.66 -29.95
CA ARG A 64 15.55 -12.22 -30.98
C ARG A 64 16.01 -10.97 -31.73
N ALA A 65 16.67 -10.04 -31.03
CA ALA A 65 16.99 -8.72 -31.56
C ALA A 65 18.46 -8.57 -31.99
N TYR A 66 19.32 -9.55 -31.72
CA TYR A 66 20.73 -9.48 -32.09
C TYR A 66 20.94 -9.46 -33.61
N ASP A 67 21.76 -8.52 -34.05
CA ASP A 67 22.20 -8.36 -35.44
C ASP A 67 23.72 -8.56 -35.55
N PRO A 68 24.19 -9.68 -36.13
CA PRO A 68 25.62 -9.92 -36.35
C PRO A 68 26.26 -8.95 -37.34
N SER A 69 25.50 -8.36 -38.26
CA SER A 69 26.05 -7.45 -39.29
C SER A 69 26.57 -6.13 -38.70
N ALA A 70 26.11 -5.78 -37.50
CA ALA A 70 26.59 -4.62 -36.75
C ALA A 70 28.03 -4.79 -36.21
N GLY A 71 28.61 -5.99 -36.28
CA GLY A 71 30.02 -6.25 -35.94
C GLY A 71 30.33 -6.32 -34.43
N PHE A 72 29.31 -6.27 -33.57
CA PHE A 72 29.49 -6.42 -32.12
C PHE A 72 29.31 -7.87 -31.68
N ARG A 73 30.09 -8.32 -30.69
CA ARG A 73 29.93 -9.64 -30.06
C ARG A 73 28.57 -9.78 -29.41
N PHE A 74 27.98 -10.99 -29.45
CA PHE A 74 26.69 -11.27 -28.82
C PHE A 74 26.71 -10.96 -27.31
N THR A 75 27.80 -11.31 -26.62
CA THR A 75 27.96 -11.05 -25.18
C THR A 75 27.96 -9.56 -24.85
N SER A 76 28.46 -8.70 -25.75
CA SER A 76 28.38 -7.24 -25.57
C SER A 76 26.94 -6.77 -25.68
N TYR A 77 26.20 -7.23 -26.70
CA TYR A 77 24.80 -6.88 -26.92
C TYR A 77 23.89 -7.37 -25.80
N LEU A 78 24.10 -8.61 -25.34
CA LEU A 78 23.35 -9.28 -24.26
C LEU A 78 23.25 -8.45 -22.97
N THR A 79 24.27 -7.65 -22.67
CA THR A 79 24.35 -6.92 -21.40
C THR A 79 23.18 -5.95 -21.19
N TYR A 80 22.68 -5.30 -22.25
CA TYR A 80 21.62 -4.30 -22.13
C TYR A 80 20.25 -4.95 -21.88
N PRO A 81 19.77 -5.91 -22.68
CA PRO A 81 18.51 -6.62 -22.42
C PRO A 81 18.47 -7.28 -21.03
N VAL A 82 19.57 -7.88 -20.60
CA VAL A 82 19.66 -8.49 -19.26
C VAL A 82 19.53 -7.43 -18.15
N LYS A 83 20.19 -6.28 -18.26
CA LYS A 83 20.04 -5.17 -17.29
C LYS A 83 18.63 -4.57 -17.29
N SER A 84 17.99 -4.51 -18.46
CA SER A 84 16.60 -4.08 -18.59
C SER A 84 15.68 -5.04 -17.84
N ALA A 85 15.82 -6.35 -18.07
CA ALA A 85 15.04 -7.38 -17.38
C ALA A 85 15.26 -7.38 -15.87
N PHE A 86 16.48 -7.17 -15.38
CA PHE A 86 16.73 -7.01 -13.93
C PHE A 86 16.00 -5.79 -13.35
N SER A 87 16.05 -4.66 -14.06
CA SER A 87 15.37 -3.43 -13.60
C SER A 87 13.85 -3.58 -13.62
N GLU A 88 13.32 -4.42 -14.50
CA GLU A 88 11.91 -4.80 -14.52
C GLU A 88 11.54 -5.73 -13.36
N ALA A 89 12.33 -6.77 -13.10
CA ALA A 89 12.11 -7.70 -11.99
C ALA A 89 12.15 -6.99 -10.62
N GLU A 90 13.08 -6.05 -10.44
CA GLU A 90 13.16 -5.22 -9.23
C GLU A 90 12.06 -4.15 -9.17
N GLY A 91 11.26 -3.97 -10.22
CA GLY A 91 10.25 -2.92 -10.31
C GLY A 91 10.83 -1.51 -10.36
N ARG A 92 12.05 -1.31 -10.85
CA ARG A 92 12.84 -0.05 -10.82
C ARG A 92 13.08 0.56 -12.21
N ARG A 93 12.13 0.43 -13.14
CA ARG A 93 12.26 0.92 -14.53
C ARG A 93 12.26 2.45 -14.65
N SER A 94 11.67 3.17 -13.69
CA SER A 94 11.53 4.63 -13.69
C SER A 94 12.09 5.27 -12.42
N GLU A 95 12.38 6.58 -12.47
CA GLU A 95 12.78 7.34 -11.27
C GLU A 95 11.68 7.37 -10.19
N LYS A 96 10.40 7.39 -10.60
CA LYS A 96 9.27 7.28 -9.67
C LYS A 96 9.34 5.97 -8.89
N GLN A 97 9.51 4.87 -9.60
CA GLN A 97 9.64 3.55 -9.00
C GLN A 97 10.86 3.44 -8.10
N LYS A 98 12.02 3.95 -8.49
CA LYS A 98 13.23 3.89 -7.65
C LYS A 98 13.06 4.56 -6.28
N ARG A 99 12.13 5.52 -6.18
CA ARG A 99 11.77 6.27 -4.97
C ARG A 99 10.58 5.69 -4.22
N ASP A 100 10.06 4.53 -4.66
CA ASP A 100 8.96 3.87 -3.97
C ASP A 100 9.38 3.51 -2.54
N PRO A 101 8.56 3.84 -1.51
CA PRO A 101 8.85 3.52 -0.11
C PRO A 101 9.15 2.04 0.13
N ILE A 102 8.69 1.11 -0.71
CA ILE A 102 9.00 -0.32 -0.59
C ILE A 102 10.51 -0.61 -0.60
N PHE A 103 11.32 0.28 -1.19
CA PHE A 103 12.77 0.14 -1.24
C PHE A 103 13.52 0.74 -0.04
N SER A 104 12.82 1.45 0.86
CA SER A 104 13.39 2.08 2.05
C SER A 104 12.63 1.76 3.34
N ALA A 105 11.48 1.10 3.25
CA ALA A 105 10.68 0.69 4.39
C ALA A 105 11.40 -0.41 5.18
N VAL A 106 11.16 -0.40 6.49
CA VAL A 106 11.61 -1.45 7.43
C VAL A 106 10.38 -2.21 7.90
N SER A 107 10.53 -3.50 8.19
CA SER A 107 9.44 -4.30 8.75
C SER A 107 9.02 -3.76 10.12
N ILE A 108 7.72 -3.69 10.38
CA ILE A 108 7.22 -3.31 11.71
C ILE A 108 7.51 -4.41 12.74
N ASP A 109 7.63 -5.66 12.29
CA ASP A 109 8.01 -6.81 13.10
C ASP A 109 9.54 -6.96 13.22
N ALA A 110 10.31 -5.98 12.75
CA ALA A 110 11.75 -6.02 12.92
C ALA A 110 12.09 -5.97 14.43
N PRO A 111 12.87 -6.92 14.95
CA PRO A 111 13.28 -6.92 16.36
C PRO A 111 14.23 -5.75 16.62
N LEU A 112 14.07 -5.12 17.77
CA LEU A 112 14.91 -4.03 18.27
C LEU A 112 15.94 -4.52 19.30
N ASP A 113 15.73 -5.70 19.88
CA ASP A 113 16.64 -6.34 20.81
C ASP A 113 16.92 -7.81 20.45
N GLU A 114 18.02 -8.34 20.99
CA GLU A 114 18.47 -9.73 20.79
C GLU A 114 18.24 -10.59 22.04
N GLY A 115 17.26 -10.24 22.87
CA GLY A 115 17.02 -10.86 24.17
C GLY A 115 16.47 -12.29 24.10
N GLU A 116 16.70 -13.07 25.17
CA GLU A 116 16.07 -14.39 25.37
C GLU A 116 14.63 -14.21 25.86
N GLY A 117 13.72 -13.78 24.98
CA GLY A 117 12.32 -13.50 25.28
C GLY A 117 11.49 -13.23 24.03
N GLU A 118 10.25 -12.75 24.22
CA GLU A 118 9.51 -12.15 23.11
C GLU A 118 10.24 -10.85 22.70
N PRO A 119 10.75 -10.76 21.47
CA PRO A 119 11.58 -9.64 21.07
C PRO A 119 10.75 -8.36 21.02
N LEU A 120 11.30 -7.27 21.56
CA LEU A 120 10.71 -5.95 21.40
C LEU A 120 10.77 -5.58 19.92
N THR A 121 9.63 -5.38 19.28
CA THR A 121 9.56 -5.05 17.85
C THR A 121 9.43 -3.55 17.63
N LEU A 122 9.61 -3.11 16.38
CA LEU A 122 9.32 -1.73 16.00
C LEU A 122 7.85 -1.37 16.22
N ALA A 123 6.92 -2.33 16.06
CA ALA A 123 5.49 -2.15 16.30
C ALA A 123 5.18 -1.71 17.74
N ASP A 124 5.93 -2.24 18.71
CA ASP A 124 5.70 -1.99 20.13
C ASP A 124 6.09 -0.56 20.57
N VAL A 125 6.97 0.09 19.80
CA VAL A 125 7.53 1.40 20.13
C VAL A 125 6.87 2.53 19.32
N ILE A 126 6.26 2.22 18.18
CA ILE A 126 5.60 3.24 17.36
C ILE A 126 4.32 3.73 18.07
N PRO A 127 4.24 5.02 18.42
CA PRO A 127 3.04 5.56 19.04
C PRO A 127 1.88 5.59 18.02
N ASP A 128 0.69 5.18 18.45
CA ASP A 128 -0.55 5.40 17.71
C ASP A 128 -1.19 6.75 18.13
N PRO A 129 -1.19 7.78 17.27
CA PRO A 129 -1.80 9.06 17.57
C PRO A 129 -3.31 8.97 17.81
N GLN A 130 -4.02 8.01 17.18
CA GLN A 130 -5.47 7.87 17.28
C GLN A 130 -5.91 7.19 18.58
N ALA A 131 -5.05 6.38 19.20
CA ALA A 131 -5.33 5.76 20.49
C ALA A 131 -5.60 6.80 21.60
N THR A 132 -4.95 7.97 21.52
CA THR A 132 -5.13 9.06 22.49
C THR A 132 -6.51 9.70 22.33
N GLU A 133 -6.95 9.95 21.10
CA GLU A 133 -8.26 10.53 20.78
C GLU A 133 -9.41 9.59 21.19
N ALA A 134 -9.24 8.28 21.01
CA ALA A 134 -10.21 7.28 21.43
C ALA A 134 -10.45 7.29 22.94
N LEU A 135 -9.41 7.53 23.75
CA LEU A 135 -9.52 7.62 25.21
C LEU A 135 -10.20 8.91 25.66
N GLU A 136 -9.90 10.04 25.01
CA GLU A 136 -10.54 11.34 25.31
C GLU A 136 -12.04 11.33 24.96
N GLY A 137 -12.44 10.61 23.90
CA GLY A 137 -13.82 10.50 23.45
C GLY A 137 -14.76 9.70 24.36
N VAL A 138 -14.26 8.79 25.20
CA VAL A 138 -15.11 7.89 26.02
C VAL A 138 -16.01 8.67 26.98
N GLY A 139 -15.49 9.73 27.60
CA GLY A 139 -16.26 10.59 28.52
C GLY A 139 -17.28 11.47 27.82
N VAL A 140 -16.99 11.88 26.57
CA VAL A 140 -17.88 12.69 25.74
C VAL A 140 -19.16 11.92 25.43
N TRP A 141 -19.02 10.66 25.00
CA TRP A 141 -20.16 9.84 24.58
C TRP A 141 -21.14 9.55 25.71
N ASP A 142 -20.67 9.19 26.91
CA ASP A 142 -21.54 8.97 28.07
C ASP A 142 -22.24 10.27 28.51
N THR A 143 -21.51 11.40 28.51
CA THR A 143 -22.08 12.71 28.85
C THR A 143 -23.15 13.14 27.83
N LEU A 144 -22.87 12.97 26.54
CA LEU A 144 -23.81 13.25 25.46
C LEU A 144 -25.04 12.35 25.53
N HIS A 145 -24.86 11.05 25.77
CA HIS A 145 -25.94 10.09 25.87
C HIS A 145 -26.89 10.43 27.02
N ARG A 146 -26.35 10.75 28.21
CA ARG A 146 -27.17 11.20 29.36
C ARG A 146 -27.92 12.50 29.09
N ALA A 147 -27.28 13.45 28.41
CA ALA A 147 -27.90 14.72 28.05
C ALA A 147 -29.09 14.53 27.09
N VAL A 148 -28.94 13.62 26.11
CA VAL A 148 -29.99 13.27 25.15
C VAL A 148 -31.10 12.43 25.81
N GLU A 149 -30.76 11.50 26.71
CA GLU A 149 -31.75 10.74 27.50
C GLU A 149 -32.61 11.63 28.40
N GLY A 150 -32.06 12.74 28.90
CA GLY A 150 -32.81 13.73 29.69
C GLY A 150 -33.85 14.54 28.90
N LEU A 151 -33.88 14.43 27.56
CA LEU A 151 -34.87 15.12 26.72
C LEU A 151 -36.23 14.39 26.74
N PRO A 152 -37.34 15.12 26.55
CA PRO A 152 -38.64 14.51 26.28
C PRO A 152 -38.57 13.57 25.06
N GLU A 153 -39.34 12.47 25.10
CA GLU A 153 -39.28 11.39 24.10
C GLU A 153 -39.27 11.88 22.65
N GLY A 154 -40.20 12.78 22.29
CA GLY A 154 -40.27 13.34 20.94
C GLY A 154 -38.99 14.09 20.53
N GLN A 155 -38.42 14.88 21.45
CA GLN A 155 -37.19 15.64 21.19
C GLN A 155 -35.97 14.74 21.09
N ARG A 156 -35.90 13.68 21.92
CA ARG A 156 -34.83 12.69 21.87
C ARG A 156 -34.79 11.95 20.54
N GLU A 157 -35.96 11.49 20.12
CA GLU A 157 -36.11 10.71 18.89
C GLU A 157 -35.78 11.56 17.65
N GLU A 158 -36.17 12.83 17.63
CA GLU A 158 -35.78 13.78 16.58
C GLU A 158 -34.27 13.98 16.52
N ILE A 159 -33.61 14.23 17.66
CA ILE A 159 -32.14 14.40 17.70
C ILE A 159 -31.43 13.13 17.23
N ARG A 160 -31.91 11.94 17.59
CA ARG A 160 -31.37 10.66 17.10
C ARG A 160 -31.54 10.53 15.59
N ARG A 161 -32.74 10.77 15.06
CA ARG A 161 -32.98 10.69 13.61
C ARG A 161 -32.12 11.67 12.83
N ARG A 162 -32.02 12.90 13.34
CA ARG A 162 -31.30 13.99 12.69
C ARG A 162 -29.78 13.82 12.70
N TYR A 163 -29.20 13.47 13.85
CA TYR A 163 -27.74 13.50 14.06
C TYR A 163 -27.10 12.12 14.18
N TRP A 164 -27.86 11.07 14.52
CA TRP A 164 -27.35 9.69 14.58
C TRP A 164 -27.67 8.91 13.30
N LEU A 165 -28.91 9.03 12.79
CA LEU A 165 -29.34 8.38 11.55
C LEU A 165 -29.13 9.27 10.30
N ASN A 166 -28.60 10.47 10.46
CA ASN A 166 -28.33 11.44 9.38
C ASN A 166 -29.53 11.74 8.47
N GLN A 167 -30.76 11.70 9.02
CA GLN A 167 -31.97 11.95 8.23
C GLN A 167 -32.22 13.45 8.01
N THR A 168 -32.75 13.80 6.85
CA THR A 168 -33.18 15.17 6.57
C THR A 168 -34.51 15.48 7.27
N THR A 169 -34.81 16.76 7.52
CA THR A 169 -36.12 17.14 8.11
C THR A 169 -37.30 16.74 7.23
N ALA A 170 -37.10 16.67 5.91
CA ALA A 170 -38.05 16.15 4.94
C ALA A 170 -38.26 14.63 5.09
N GLU A 171 -37.17 13.85 5.24
CA GLU A 171 -37.24 12.40 5.47
C GLU A 171 -37.88 12.05 6.82
N ILE A 172 -37.64 12.87 7.85
CA ILE A 172 -38.28 12.69 9.16
C ILE A 172 -39.76 13.03 9.06
N SER A 173 -40.12 14.10 8.34
CA SER A 173 -41.51 14.47 8.09
C SER A 173 -42.29 13.36 7.37
N THR A 174 -41.70 12.73 6.35
CA THR A 174 -42.35 11.63 5.62
C THR A 174 -42.47 10.37 6.47
N ALA A 175 -41.45 10.06 7.29
CA ALA A 175 -41.46 8.88 8.15
C ALA A 175 -42.43 8.99 9.34
N THR A 176 -42.62 10.19 9.90
CA THR A 176 -43.45 10.42 11.10
C THR A 176 -44.86 10.93 10.79
N GLY A 177 -45.11 11.38 9.56
CA GLY A 177 -46.37 12.03 9.16
C GLY A 177 -46.57 13.43 9.75
N VAL A 178 -45.55 13.98 10.42
CA VAL A 178 -45.55 15.33 11.00
C VAL A 178 -45.06 16.34 9.96
N PRO A 179 -45.67 17.53 9.81
CA PRO A 179 -45.18 18.55 8.87
C PRO A 179 -43.75 19.00 9.17
N GLU A 180 -42.91 19.23 8.15
CA GLU A 180 -41.52 19.70 8.31
C GLU A 180 -41.36 20.91 9.25
N LYS A 181 -42.35 21.81 9.28
CA LYS A 181 -42.35 22.97 10.17
C LYS A 181 -42.37 22.57 11.64
N GLU A 182 -43.14 21.55 12.00
CA GLU A 182 -43.21 21.03 13.36
C GLU A 182 -41.97 20.20 13.71
N VAL A 183 -41.42 19.44 12.75
CA VAL A 183 -40.11 18.75 12.88
C VAL A 183 -38.99 19.75 13.24
N ARG A 184 -38.86 20.84 12.48
CA ARG A 184 -37.88 21.92 12.76
C ARG A 184 -38.10 22.59 14.12
N LYS A 185 -39.36 22.76 14.53
CA LYS A 185 -39.71 23.33 15.84
C LYS A 185 -39.32 22.39 16.98
N LEU A 186 -39.49 21.09 16.79
CA LEU A 186 -39.07 20.06 17.73
C LEU A 186 -37.54 19.99 17.86
N GLU A 187 -36.82 20.01 16.73
CA GLU A 187 -35.34 20.10 16.66
C GLU A 187 -34.85 21.35 17.41
N ALA A 188 -35.44 22.52 17.12
CA ALA A 188 -35.09 23.76 17.80
C ALA A 188 -35.39 23.73 19.31
N ALA A 189 -36.48 23.07 19.73
CA ALA A 189 -36.80 22.89 21.15
C ALA A 189 -35.79 21.97 21.84
N ALA A 190 -35.41 20.86 21.21
CA ALA A 190 -34.40 19.93 21.69
C ALA A 190 -33.03 20.61 21.85
N LEU A 191 -32.57 21.33 20.81
CA LEU A 191 -31.33 22.09 20.87
C LEU A 191 -31.35 23.21 21.93
N ARG A 192 -32.52 23.79 22.20
CA ARG A 192 -32.66 24.78 23.28
C ARG A 192 -32.57 24.13 24.66
N ALA A 193 -33.18 22.95 24.84
CA ALA A 193 -33.11 22.18 26.07
C ALA A 193 -31.66 21.76 26.37
N LEU A 194 -30.94 21.24 25.37
CA LEU A 194 -29.52 20.87 25.48
C LEU A 194 -28.60 22.07 25.81
N ARG A 195 -28.98 23.29 25.39
CA ARG A 195 -28.24 24.53 25.72
C ARG A 195 -28.42 25.00 27.16
N HIS A 196 -29.42 24.50 27.90
CA HIS A 196 -29.70 24.96 29.25
C HIS A 196 -28.49 24.73 30.18
N PRO A 197 -28.11 25.69 31.06
CA PRO A 197 -26.86 25.63 31.84
C PRO A 197 -26.68 24.37 32.70
N ARG A 198 -27.78 23.72 33.10
CA ARG A 198 -27.74 22.45 33.83
C ARG A 198 -27.23 21.28 32.98
N ILE A 199 -27.54 21.26 31.68
CA ILE A 199 -27.16 20.19 30.74
C ILE A 199 -25.86 20.55 30.02
N SER A 200 -25.74 21.81 29.56
CA SER A 200 -24.57 22.26 28.81
C SER A 200 -23.28 22.36 29.64
N ARG A 201 -23.35 22.44 30.98
CA ARG A 201 -22.15 22.49 31.84
C ARG A 201 -21.28 21.24 31.72
N GLY A 202 -21.88 20.05 31.61
CA GLY A 202 -21.12 18.80 31.42
C GLY A 202 -20.56 18.66 30.01
N LEU A 203 -21.30 19.14 29.01
CA LEU A 203 -20.87 19.10 27.60
C LEU A 203 -19.76 20.11 27.28
N ARG A 204 -19.73 21.27 27.98
CA ARG A 204 -18.68 22.29 27.82
C ARG A 204 -17.31 21.84 28.32
N THR A 205 -17.22 20.80 29.13
CA THR A 205 -15.93 20.24 29.56
C THR A 205 -15.14 19.61 28.41
N TYR A 206 -15.80 19.38 27.27
CA TYR A 206 -15.24 18.72 26.09
C TYR A 206 -15.24 19.62 24.84
N MET A 207 -15.40 20.94 25.02
CA MET A 207 -15.28 21.97 23.98
C MET A 207 -14.04 22.82 24.20
#